data_AF-A0A5C6EAI2-F1
#
_entry.id   AF-A0A5C6EAI2-F1
#
_cell.length_a   1.000
_cell.length_b   1.000
_cell.length_c   1.000
_cell.angle_alpha   90.00
_cell.angle_beta   90.00
_cell.angle_gamma   90.00
#
_symmetry.space_group_name_H-M   'P 1'
#
loop_
_entity.id
_entity.type
_entity.pdbx_description
1 polymer ?
#
loop_
_entity_poly.entity_id
_entity_poly.type
_entity_poly.pdbx_seq_one_letter_code
_entity_poly.pdbx_strand_id
1 'polypeptide(L)' 'MDEIHGRLPDGQWIIGVEVFRQLYAAVGLGLLVWPTRLPGVSHALNFGYQIFAKNRLRLTGRCTKETCEVG' A
#
# COMPACT_ATOMS: atom_id res chain seq x y z
N MET A 1 -5.51 11.75 1.00
CA MET A 1 -4.38 11.09 1.70
C MET A 1 -4.74 9.63 1.72
N ASP A 2 -4.38 8.93 0.64
CA ASP A 2 -5.09 7.70 0.28
C ASP A 2 -4.24 6.44 0.47
N GLU A 3 -2.94 6.61 0.71
CA GLU A 3 -1.99 5.51 0.81
C GLU A 3 -1.57 5.26 2.26
N ILE A 4 -1.15 4.02 2.55
CA ILE A 4 -0.57 3.69 3.84
C ILE A 4 0.84 4.26 3.94
N HIS A 5 1.16 4.89 5.07
CA HIS A 5 2.49 5.40 5.37
C HIS A 5 3.07 4.59 6.53
N GLY A 6 4.32 4.17 6.40
CA GLY A 6 5.11 3.55 7.44
C GLY A 6 6.33 4.40 7.75
N ARG A 7 6.77 4.39 9.01
CA ARG A 7 8.01 5.03 9.43
C ARG A 7 8.98 3.96 9.90
N LEU A 8 10.14 3.91 9.28
CA LEU A 8 11.22 3.00 9.65
C LEU A 8 11.95 3.48 10.92
N PRO A 9 12.71 2.61 11.61
CA PRO A 9 13.44 2.96 12.83
C PRO A 9 14.51 4.03 12.63
N ASP A 10 15.02 4.17 11.40
CA ASP A 10 15.97 5.21 10.97
C ASP A 10 15.29 6.57 10.69
N GLY A 11 13.96 6.65 10.81
CA GLY A 11 13.16 7.83 10.54
C GLY A 11 12.73 7.99 9.07
N GLN A 12 13.09 7.05 8.18
CA GLN A 12 12.66 7.10 6.80
C GLN A 12 11.15 6.81 6.67
N TRP A 13 10.47 7.60 5.84
CA TRP A 13 9.08 7.35 5.48
C TRP A 13 9.00 6.45 4.25
N ILE A 14 8.20 5.41 4.35
CA ILE A 14 7.85 4.48 3.27
C ILE A 14 6.35 4.51 3.04
N ILE A 15 5.92 4.31 1.81
CA ILE A 15 4.51 4.42 1.42
C ILE A 15 4.06 3.23 0.60
N GLY A 16 2.75 2.96 0.65
CA GLY A 16 2.09 1.97 -0.16
C GLY A 16 2.54 0.54 0.12
N VAL A 17 2.83 -0.21 -0.95
CA VAL A 17 3.15 -1.64 -0.87
C VAL A 17 4.41 -1.91 -0.05
N GLU A 18 5.36 -0.97 -0.02
CA GLU A 18 6.61 -1.15 0.72
C GLU A 18 6.40 -1.28 2.23
N VAL A 19 5.37 -0.64 2.77
CA VAL A 19 4.98 -0.78 4.18
C VAL A 19 4.67 -2.25 4.50
N PHE A 20 3.93 -2.93 3.63
CA PHE A 20 3.59 -4.34 3.81
C PHE A 20 4.82 -5.24 3.68
N ARG A 21 5.72 -4.97 2.73
CA ARG A 21 6.96 -5.74 2.57
C ARG A 21 7.81 -5.67 3.83
N GLN A 22 7.93 -4.49 4.44
CA GLN A 22 8.67 -4.30 5.68
C GLN A 22 7.99 -4.98 6.87
N LEU A 23 6.65 -4.93 6.97
CA LEU A 23 5.91 -5.64 8.00
C LEU A 23 6.08 -7.16 7.91
N TYR A 24 5.97 -7.73 6.70
CA TYR A 24 6.18 -9.16 6.48
C TYR A 24 7.65 -9.56 6.72
N ALA A 25 8.60 -8.72 6.32
CA ALA A 25 10.01 -8.95 6.61
C ALA A 25 10.28 -8.96 8.14
N ALA A 26 9.67 -8.05 8.89
CA ALA A 26 9.85 -7.95 10.34
C ALA A 26 9.33 -9.18 11.10
N VAL A 27 8.28 -9.86 10.60
CA VAL A 27 7.75 -11.10 11.19
C VAL A 27 8.43 -12.38 10.66
N GLY A 28 9.54 -12.25 9.92
CA GLY A 28 10.29 -13.39 9.39
C GLY A 28 9.79 -13.95 8.04
N LEU A 29 8.82 -13.30 7.42
CA LEU A 29 8.26 -13.68 6.11
C LEU A 29 8.96 -12.96 4.93
N GLY A 30 10.18 -12.48 5.14
CA GLY A 30 10.97 -11.75 4.13
C GLY A 30 11.17 -12.51 2.81
N LEU A 31 11.33 -13.84 2.88
CA LEU A 31 11.50 -14.68 1.70
C LEU A 31 10.24 -14.72 0.81
N LEU A 32 9.04 -14.66 1.41
CA LEU A 32 7.79 -14.63 0.65
C LEU A 32 7.60 -13.31 -0.09
N VAL A 33 8.08 -12.20 0.47
CA VAL A 33 7.95 -10.88 -0.14
C VAL A 33 9.10 -10.55 -1.10
N TRP A 34 10.21 -11.27 -1.06
CA TRP A 34 11.33 -11.08 -1.98
C TRP A 34 10.95 -11.07 -3.48
N PRO A 35 10.18 -12.04 -4.03
CA PRO A 35 9.78 -12.02 -5.43
C PRO A 35 8.89 -10.81 -5.79
N THR A 36 8.19 -10.22 -4.80
CA THR A 36 7.35 -9.03 -5.02
C THR A 36 8.16 -7.75 -5.24
N ARG A 37 9.48 -7.78 -5.02
CA ARG A 37 10.41 -6.67 -5.25
C ARG A 37 10.97 -6.64 -6.68
N LEU A 38 10.75 -7.69 -7.49
CA LEU A 38 11.14 -7.70 -8.89
C LEU A 38 10.47 -6.53 -9.64
N PRO A 39 11.18 -5.79 -10.51
CA PRO A 39 10.71 -4.52 -11.06
C PRO A 39 9.32 -4.64 -11.71
N GLY A 40 9.07 -5.66 -12.54
CA GLY A 40 7.75 -5.85 -13.16
C GLY A 40 6.62 -6.10 -12.15
N VAL A 41 6.85 -6.97 -11.17
CA VAL A 41 5.86 -7.32 -10.13
C VAL A 41 5.63 -6.13 -9.20
N SER A 42 6.70 -5.44 -8.82
CA SER A 42 6.65 -4.27 -7.94
C SER A 42 5.85 -3.13 -8.57
N HIS A 43 6.06 -2.84 -9.85
CA HIS A 43 5.27 -1.84 -10.57
C HIS A 43 3.79 -2.24 -10.65
N ALA A 44 3.49 -3.51 -10.97
CA ALA A 44 2.12 -4.01 -11.02
C ALA A 44 1.41 -3.89 -9.65
N LEU A 45 2.08 -4.30 -8.57
CA LEU A 45 1.54 -4.22 -7.22
C LEU A 45 1.35 -2.78 -6.75
N ASN A 46 2.30 -1.88 -7.02
CA ASN A 46 2.18 -0.47 -6.68
C ASN A 46 0.99 0.17 -7.42
N PHE A 47 0.84 -0.10 -8.71
CA PHE A 47 -0.27 0.42 -9.50
C PHE A 47 -1.63 -0.13 -9.01
N GLY A 48 -1.72 -1.45 -8.80
CA GLY A 48 -2.92 -2.08 -8.25
C GLY A 48 -3.28 -1.55 -6.86
N TYR A 49 -2.27 -1.35 -6.01
CA TYR A 49 -2.45 -0.77 -4.69
C TYR A 49 -2.95 0.68 -4.76
N GLN A 50 -2.41 1.51 -5.65
CA GLN A 50 -2.89 2.89 -5.82
C GLN A 50 -4.36 2.96 -6.26
N ILE A 51 -4.77 2.09 -7.20
CA ILE A 51 -6.17 1.99 -7.61
C ILE A 51 -7.04 1.54 -6.44
N PHE A 52 -6.62 0.51 -5.71
CA PHE A 52 -7.33 0.04 -4.51
C PHE A 52 -7.42 1.15 -3.46
N ALA A 53 -6.32 1.82 -3.14
CA ALA A 53 -6.22 2.89 -2.16
C ALA A 53 -7.21 4.02 -2.45
N LYS A 54 -7.29 4.46 -3.71
CA LYS A 54 -8.25 5.48 -4.18
C LYS A 54 -9.69 5.00 -4.14
N ASN A 55 -9.93 3.73 -4.48
CA ASN A 55 -11.28 3.17 -4.54
C ASN A 55 -11.72 2.46 -3.25
N ARG A 56 -10.92 2.45 -2.18
CA ARG A 56 -11.18 1.62 -0.98
C ARG A 56 -12.54 1.92 -0.33
N LEU A 57 -12.94 3.19 -0.33
CA LEU A 57 -14.22 3.63 0.25
C LEU A 57 -15.39 3.21 -0.64
N ARG A 58 -15.22 3.29 -1.97
CA ARG A 58 -16.17 2.75 -2.95
C ARG A 58 -16.32 1.22 -2.84
N LEU A 59 -15.19 0.50 -2.81
CA LEU A 59 -15.16 -0.97 -2.76
C LEU A 59 -15.77 -1.54 -1.47
N THR A 60 -15.63 -0.83 -0.35
CA THR A 60 -16.18 -1.28 0.94
C THR A 60 -17.59 -0.77 1.22
N GLY A 61 -18.23 -0.07 0.26
CA GLY A 61 -19.57 0.49 0.43
C GLY A 61 -19.66 1.62 1.45
N ARG A 62 -18.52 2.15 1.92
CA ARG A 62 -18.42 3.25 2.90
C ARG A 62 -18.34 4.63 2.24
N CYS A 63 -18.62 4.67 0.95
CA CYS A 63 -18.61 5.87 0.13
C CYS A 63 -19.91 6.64 0.38
N THR A 64 -19.86 7.63 1.28
CA THR A 64 -20.95 8.58 1.52
C THR A 64 -20.81 9.78 0.58
N LYS A 65 -21.90 10.51 0.32
CA LYS A 65 -21.89 11.71 -0.56
C LYS A 65 -20.78 12.71 -0.19
N GLU A 66 -20.43 12.80 1.09
CA GLU A 66 -19.40 13.72 1.60
C GLU A 66 -17.96 13.19 1.53
N THR A 67 -17.74 11.88 1.42
CA THR A 67 -16.40 11.27 1.50
C THR A 67 -15.78 10.90 0.16
N CYS A 68 -16.58 10.88 -0.91
CA CYS A 68 -16.15 10.50 -2.26
C CYS A 68 -16.24 11.64 -3.29
N GLU A 69 -16.84 12.78 -2.95
CA GLU A 69 -16.71 14.01 -3.73
C GLU A 69 -15.41 14.70 -3.35
N VAL A 70 -14.32 14.31 -4.03
CA VAL A 70 -13.17 15.19 -4.17
C VAL A 70 -13.40 15.93 -5.47
N GLY A 71 -14.04 17.11 -5.36
CA GLY A 71 -14.10 18.10 -6.43
C GLY A 71 -12.73 18.69 -6.73
#